data_AF-A0AA36IW76-F1
#
_entry.id   AF-A0AA36IW76-F1
#
_cell.length_a   1.000
_cell.length_b   1.000
_cell.length_c   1.000
_cell.angle_alpha   90.00
_cell.angle_beta   90.00
_cell.angle_gamma   90.00
#
_symmetry.space_group_name_H-M   'P 1'
#
loop_
_entity.id
_entity.type
_entity.pdbx_description
1 polymer ?
#
loop_
_entity_poly.entity_id
_entity_poly.type
_entity_poly.pdbx_seq_one_letter_code
_entity_poly.pdbx_strand_id
1 'polypeptide(L)'
;MAFSGRHSVRRLAPCLWQSRHFARPVCLSDREKRQLVVRGQNVPVSDEFWEYVADEQSVKDAEVYRNNTENYVGTVKYPIGAIGPLKVNGEYANREYVVPMATHEGALLASYSRGAKAITAGGGVTTRIKTRCMVRAPVFIFDNIADANDFYRWAHQADTQAAVKDTLHKNIGHLTEEHTRLRVFQTDRKVHISVGIDSQDAAGQNKVTYAGDLMMRYMK
;
A
#
# COMPACT_ATOMS: atom_id res chain seq x y z
N MET A 1 30.60 -4.06 5.85
CA MET A 1 31.35 -3.22 4.89
C MET A 1 30.40 -2.87 3.77
N ALA A 2 30.15 -1.58 3.51
CA ALA A 2 29.39 -1.16 2.31
C ALA A 2 30.16 -1.58 1.04
N PHE A 3 29.46 -1.78 -0.09
CA PHE A 3 30.08 -2.24 -1.33
C PHE A 3 31.10 -1.20 -1.84
N SER A 4 32.39 -1.46 -1.65
CA SER A 4 33.47 -0.48 -1.86
C SER A 4 33.99 -0.36 -3.30
N GLY A 5 33.24 -0.86 -4.29
CA GLY A 5 33.59 -0.75 -5.70
C GLY A 5 33.33 0.66 -6.24
N ARG A 6 34.35 1.31 -6.85
CA ARG A 6 34.23 2.61 -7.55
C ARG A 6 33.40 2.47 -8.83
N HIS A 7 32.13 2.11 -8.75
CA HIS A 7 31.26 1.94 -9.92
C HIS A 7 30.06 2.88 -9.87
N SER A 8 29.69 3.47 -11.01
CA SER A 8 28.66 4.49 -11.09
C SER A 8 27.25 3.88 -11.01
N VAL A 9 26.76 3.63 -9.79
CA VAL A 9 25.41 3.07 -9.60
C VAL A 9 24.36 4.17 -9.82
N ARG A 10 23.74 4.19 -11.01
CA ARG A 10 22.66 5.13 -11.33
C ARG A 10 21.37 4.68 -10.63
N ARG A 11 20.78 5.57 -9.83
CA ARG A 11 19.44 5.36 -9.25
C ARG A 11 18.40 5.65 -10.32
N LEU A 12 17.41 4.76 -10.48
CA LEU A 12 16.06 5.26 -10.74
C LEU A 12 15.54 5.75 -9.39
N ALA A 13 15.15 7.03 -9.33
CA ALA A 13 14.78 7.70 -8.09
C ALA A 13 13.82 6.82 -7.28
N PRO A 14 14.03 6.65 -5.96
CA PRO A 14 12.99 6.07 -5.14
C PRO A 14 11.76 6.97 -5.32
N CYS A 15 10.62 6.38 -5.66
CA CYS A 15 9.33 7.04 -5.56
C CYS A 15 9.03 7.18 -4.05
N LEU A 16 9.83 8.01 -3.38
CA LEU A 16 9.65 8.45 -2.01
C LEU A 16 8.49 9.43 -2.07
N TRP A 17 7.28 8.92 -1.87
CA TRP A 17 6.14 9.76 -1.57
C TRP A 17 6.36 10.34 -0.17
N GLN A 18 7.19 11.39 -0.08
CA GLN A 18 7.44 12.13 1.14
C GLN A 18 6.21 12.99 1.44
N SER A 19 5.29 12.46 2.23
CA SER A 19 4.08 13.14 2.69
C SER A 19 4.33 14.23 3.76
N ARG A 20 5.59 14.53 4.11
CA ARG A 20 5.87 15.24 5.37
C ARG A 20 5.60 16.75 5.36
N HIS A 21 5.36 17.41 4.23
CA HIS A 21 5.29 18.89 4.19
C HIS A 21 4.16 19.51 3.34
N PHE A 22 3.16 18.75 2.90
CA PHE A 22 1.96 19.40 2.40
C PHE A 22 1.04 19.70 3.57
N ALA A 23 1.02 20.96 4.03
CA ALA A 23 -0.19 21.48 4.64
C ALA A 23 -1.30 21.23 3.62
N ARG A 24 -2.29 20.41 3.98
CA ARG A 24 -3.44 20.08 3.15
C ARG A 24 -4.59 20.94 3.61
N PRO A 25 -4.65 22.22 3.21
CA PRO A 25 -5.83 23.01 3.51
C PRO A 25 -7.02 22.25 2.93
N VAL A 26 -8.03 22.03 3.76
CA VAL A 26 -9.35 21.67 3.27
C VAL A 26 -9.72 22.77 2.28
N CYS A 27 -10.09 22.40 1.05
CA CYS A 27 -10.70 23.37 0.16
C CYS A 27 -11.96 23.85 0.87
N LEU A 28 -11.95 25.12 1.31
CA LEU A 28 -13.07 25.71 2.02
C LEU A 28 -14.22 25.85 1.03
N SER A 29 -15.01 24.79 0.91
CA SER A 29 -16.32 24.85 0.29
C SER A 29 -17.19 25.72 1.19
N ASP A 30 -17.38 26.98 0.81
CA ASP A 30 -18.38 27.84 1.47
C ASP A 30 -19.73 27.41 0.93
N ARG A 31 -20.39 26.52 1.67
CA ARG A 31 -21.68 25.98 1.27
C ARG A 31 -22.76 27.05 1.25
N GLU A 32 -22.73 28.01 2.17
CA GLU A 32 -23.72 29.10 2.22
C GLU A 32 -23.61 29.97 0.97
N LYS A 33 -22.37 30.24 0.52
CA LYS A 33 -22.11 31.00 -0.71
C LYS A 33 -22.10 30.15 -1.99
N ARG A 34 -22.29 28.83 -1.88
CA ARG A 34 -22.16 27.85 -2.98
C ARG A 34 -20.91 28.11 -3.82
N GLN A 35 -19.78 28.34 -3.15
CA GLN A 35 -18.52 28.70 -3.79
C GLN A 35 -17.46 27.64 -3.50
N LEU A 36 -16.92 27.06 -4.57
CA LEU A 36 -15.76 26.18 -4.50
C LEU A 36 -14.50 26.95 -4.91
N VAL A 37 -13.49 26.96 -4.04
CA VAL A 37 -12.20 27.58 -4.31
C VAL A 37 -11.09 26.53 -4.25
N VAL A 38 -10.39 26.34 -5.36
CA VAL A 38 -9.24 25.46 -5.44
C VAL A 38 -8.01 26.30 -5.74
N ARG A 39 -7.05 26.33 -4.81
CA ARG A 39 -5.81 27.12 -4.93
C ARG A 39 -6.03 28.60 -5.28
N GLY A 40 -7.05 29.22 -4.69
CA GLY A 40 -7.40 30.61 -4.93
C GLY A 40 -8.19 30.89 -6.21
N GLN A 41 -8.54 29.85 -6.98
CA GLN A 41 -9.38 29.98 -8.17
C GLN A 41 -10.81 29.53 -7.87
N ASN A 42 -11.77 30.36 -8.28
CA ASN A 42 -13.19 30.01 -8.23
C ASN A 42 -13.48 28.94 -9.29
N VAL A 43 -14.09 27.85 -8.86
CA VAL A 43 -14.51 26.75 -9.73
C VAL A 43 -16.03 26.79 -9.86
N PRO A 44 -16.59 27.01 -11.07
CA PRO A 44 -18.04 26.96 -11.26
C PRO A 44 -18.52 25.51 -11.07
N VAL A 45 -19.56 25.34 -10.27
CA VAL A 45 -20.15 24.02 -9.96
C VAL A 45 -21.67 24.10 -10.04
N SER A 46 -22.32 23.00 -10.41
CA SER A 46 -23.78 22.91 -10.49
C SER A 46 -24.41 22.76 -9.11
N ASP A 47 -25.72 22.91 -9.03
CA ASP A 47 -26.48 22.65 -7.81
C ASP A 47 -26.38 21.17 -7.36
N GLU A 48 -26.31 20.25 -8.32
CA GLU A 48 -26.10 18.81 -8.07
C GLU A 48 -24.81 18.54 -7.29
N PHE A 49 -23.76 19.35 -7.47
CA PHE A 49 -22.52 19.20 -6.70
C PHE A 49 -22.77 19.43 -5.21
N TRP A 50 -23.57 20.45 -4.86
CA TRP A 50 -23.91 20.76 -3.47
C TRP A 50 -24.88 19.74 -2.86
N GLU A 51 -25.62 18.99 -3.69
CA GLU A 51 -26.55 17.96 -3.26
C GLU A 51 -25.89 16.58 -3.10
N TYR A 52 -25.03 16.19 -4.04
CA TYR A 52 -24.50 14.83 -4.13
C TYR A 52 -23.02 14.69 -3.74
N VAL A 53 -22.27 15.81 -3.73
CA VAL A 53 -20.83 15.80 -3.41
C VAL A 53 -20.53 16.55 -2.12
N ALA A 54 -20.87 17.83 -2.05
CA ALA A 54 -20.67 18.69 -0.87
C ALA A 54 -21.92 18.75 0.02
N ASP A 55 -22.53 17.58 0.27
CA ASP A 55 -23.70 17.47 1.16
C ASP A 55 -23.36 17.79 2.62
N GLU A 56 -24.36 17.78 3.52
CA GLU A 56 -24.19 18.27 4.89
C GLU A 56 -23.21 17.43 5.68
N GLN A 57 -23.27 16.13 5.48
CA GLN A 57 -22.39 15.20 6.14
C GLN A 57 -20.96 15.35 5.59
N SER A 58 -20.82 15.46 4.28
CA SER A 58 -19.53 15.60 3.61
C SER A 58 -18.78 16.86 4.06
N VAL A 59 -19.48 17.98 4.27
CA VAL A 59 -18.87 19.22 4.79
C VAL A 59 -18.47 19.06 6.26
N LYS A 60 -19.31 18.43 7.08
CA LYS A 60 -18.99 18.17 8.51
C LYS A 60 -17.79 17.24 8.67
N ASP A 61 -17.66 16.24 7.81
CA ASP A 61 -16.60 15.22 7.87
C ASP A 61 -15.29 15.64 7.20
N ALA A 62 -15.19 16.86 6.68
CA ALA A 62 -14.01 17.34 5.96
C ALA A 62 -12.70 17.16 6.77
N GLU A 63 -12.79 17.36 8.09
CA GLU A 63 -11.65 17.20 8.99
C GLU A 63 -11.21 15.73 9.12
N VAL A 64 -12.14 14.78 9.07
CA VAL A 64 -11.86 13.34 9.11
C VAL A 64 -11.02 12.93 7.90
N TYR A 65 -11.25 13.55 6.75
CA TYR A 65 -10.58 13.22 5.49
C TYR A 65 -9.30 14.02 5.20
N ARG A 66 -8.87 14.92 6.10
CA ARG A 66 -7.68 15.77 5.93
C ARG A 66 -6.42 14.99 5.54
N ASN A 67 -6.24 13.80 6.12
CA ASN A 67 -5.06 12.96 5.88
C ASN A 67 -5.24 11.95 4.74
N ASN A 68 -6.44 11.89 4.15
CA ASN A 68 -6.80 10.89 3.15
C ASN A 68 -6.72 11.44 1.73
N THR A 69 -7.05 12.72 1.53
CA THR A 69 -7.04 13.36 0.21
C THR A 69 -6.60 14.82 0.30
N GLU A 70 -5.96 15.32 -0.76
CA GLU A 70 -5.68 16.74 -0.94
C GLU A 70 -6.89 17.45 -1.56
N ASN A 71 -7.11 18.74 -1.24
CA ASN A 71 -8.21 19.54 -1.78
C ASN A 71 -9.58 18.85 -1.59
N TYR A 72 -9.90 18.46 -0.36
CA TYR A 72 -11.18 17.81 -0.08
C TYR A 72 -12.34 18.74 -0.44
N VAL A 73 -13.27 18.24 -1.26
CA VAL A 73 -14.44 18.99 -1.73
C VAL A 73 -15.77 18.31 -1.41
N GLY A 74 -15.73 17.11 -0.81
CA GLY A 74 -16.92 16.32 -0.48
C GLY A 74 -16.70 14.82 -0.63
N THR A 75 -17.79 14.06 -0.59
CA THR A 75 -17.78 12.59 -0.77
C THR A 75 -18.75 12.17 -1.87
N VAL A 76 -18.73 10.90 -2.28
CA VAL A 76 -19.75 10.34 -3.17
C VAL A 76 -20.48 9.21 -2.46
N LYS A 77 -21.80 9.15 -2.65
CA LYS A 77 -22.60 8.03 -2.15
C LYS A 77 -22.34 6.80 -3.01
N TYR A 78 -22.01 5.69 -2.36
CA TYR A 78 -21.74 4.42 -3.02
C TYR A 78 -22.60 3.32 -2.39
N PRO A 79 -23.38 2.54 -3.18
CA PRO A 79 -24.24 1.50 -2.63
C PRO A 79 -23.41 0.41 -1.95
N ILE A 80 -23.82 0.05 -0.73
CA ILE A 80 -23.21 -1.03 0.05
C ILE A 80 -24.30 -2.05 0.34
N GLY A 81 -24.03 -3.30 -0.04
CA GLY A 81 -24.84 -4.45 0.35
C GLY A 81 -24.05 -5.42 1.21
N ALA A 82 -24.74 -6.44 1.70
CA ALA A 82 -24.14 -7.50 2.51
C ALA A 82 -24.42 -8.87 1.87
N ILE A 83 -23.41 -9.74 1.87
CA ILE A 83 -23.55 -11.14 1.44
C ILE A 83 -23.27 -12.08 2.62
N GLY A 84 -23.88 -13.25 2.61
CA GLY A 84 -23.62 -14.30 3.60
C GLY A 84 -24.87 -15.04 4.11
N PRO A 85 -24.71 -15.85 5.17
CA PRO A 85 -23.45 -16.09 5.89
C PRO A 85 -22.45 -16.90 5.04
N LEU A 86 -21.16 -16.56 5.15
CA LEU A 86 -20.03 -17.34 4.62
C LEU A 86 -19.29 -18.01 5.78
N LYS A 87 -19.38 -19.33 5.87
CA LYS A 87 -18.66 -20.11 6.88
C LYS A 87 -17.20 -20.32 6.46
N VAL A 88 -16.27 -19.83 7.28
CA VAL A 88 -14.83 -19.98 7.06
C VAL A 88 -14.23 -20.80 8.19
N ASN A 89 -13.48 -21.84 7.82
CA ASN A 89 -12.75 -22.76 8.70
C ASN A 89 -11.23 -22.50 8.55
N GLY A 90 -10.83 -21.27 8.89
CA GLY A 90 -9.46 -20.76 8.76
C GLY A 90 -8.69 -20.77 10.08
N GLU A 91 -7.37 -20.58 9.97
CA GLU A 91 -6.47 -20.48 11.12
C GLU A 91 -6.75 -19.23 11.99
N TYR A 92 -7.08 -18.11 11.35
CA TYR A 92 -7.36 -16.82 12.00
C TYR A 92 -8.85 -16.41 11.92
N ALA A 93 -9.69 -17.26 11.34
CA ALA A 93 -11.10 -16.98 11.09
C ALA A 93 -11.89 -18.29 11.13
N ASN A 94 -12.68 -18.52 12.18
CA ASN A 94 -13.38 -19.79 12.39
C ASN A 94 -14.84 -19.59 12.80
N ARG A 95 -15.63 -18.96 11.92
CA ARG A 95 -17.07 -18.70 12.12
C ARG A 95 -17.76 -18.39 10.80
N GLU A 96 -19.05 -18.09 10.89
CA GLU A 96 -19.82 -17.48 9.82
C GLU A 96 -19.63 -15.97 9.76
N TYR A 97 -19.48 -15.44 8.55
CA TYR A 97 -19.24 -14.02 8.30
C TYR A 97 -20.32 -13.45 7.39
N VAL A 98 -20.78 -12.25 7.74
CA VAL A 98 -21.49 -11.36 6.82
C VAL A 98 -20.45 -10.43 6.22
N VAL A 99 -20.36 -10.39 4.89
CA VAL A 99 -19.33 -9.64 4.17
C VAL A 99 -19.95 -8.40 3.54
N PRO A 100 -19.54 -7.17 3.93
CA PRO A 100 -19.98 -5.95 3.28
C PRO A 100 -19.30 -5.82 1.91
N MET A 101 -20.07 -5.41 0.91
CA MET A 101 -19.60 -5.21 -0.46
C MET A 101 -20.18 -3.92 -1.02
N ALA A 102 -19.29 -3.05 -1.46
CA ALA A 102 -19.62 -1.82 -2.15
C ALA A 102 -19.69 -2.11 -3.66
N THR A 103 -20.83 -1.92 -4.34
CA THR A 103 -20.90 -2.07 -5.81
C THR A 103 -22.11 -1.36 -6.45
N HIS A 104 -21.97 -0.93 -7.71
CA HIS A 104 -23.08 -0.53 -8.58
C HIS A 104 -23.50 -1.65 -9.56
N GLU A 105 -22.75 -2.75 -9.62
CA GLU A 105 -23.01 -3.85 -10.56
C GLU A 105 -24.26 -4.64 -10.14
N GLY A 106 -25.26 -4.66 -11.00
CA GLY A 106 -26.49 -5.42 -10.80
C GLY A 106 -26.22 -6.93 -10.65
N ALA A 107 -27.03 -7.60 -9.84
CA ALA A 107 -26.95 -9.04 -9.55
C ALA A 107 -25.64 -9.55 -8.88
N LEU A 108 -24.58 -8.73 -8.74
CA LEU A 108 -23.32 -9.15 -8.14
C LEU A 108 -23.52 -9.66 -6.70
N LEU A 109 -24.19 -8.88 -5.85
CA LEU A 109 -24.49 -9.26 -4.46
C LEU A 109 -25.35 -10.52 -4.37
N ALA A 110 -26.33 -10.67 -5.25
CA ALA A 110 -27.21 -11.83 -5.29
C ALA A 110 -26.43 -13.09 -5.68
N SER A 111 -25.54 -12.97 -6.67
CA SER A 111 -24.67 -14.06 -7.12
C SER A 111 -23.71 -14.51 -6.01
N TYR A 112 -23.00 -13.56 -5.37
CA TYR A 112 -22.10 -13.85 -4.25
C TYR A 112 -22.83 -14.42 -3.04
N SER A 113 -24.03 -13.92 -2.72
CA SER A 113 -24.85 -14.46 -1.64
C SER A 113 -25.27 -15.91 -1.88
N ARG A 114 -25.65 -16.25 -3.13
CA ARG A 114 -25.96 -17.63 -3.51
C ARG A 114 -24.73 -18.54 -3.34
N GLY A 115 -23.56 -18.09 -3.79
CA GLY A 115 -22.31 -18.81 -3.61
C GLY A 115 -21.93 -19.02 -2.14
N ALA A 116 -22.03 -17.97 -1.32
CA ALA A 116 -21.77 -18.03 0.11
C ALA A 116 -22.70 -19.02 0.83
N LYS A 117 -24.00 -19.00 0.52
CA LYS A 117 -24.97 -19.97 1.05
C LYS A 117 -24.64 -21.40 0.66
N ALA A 118 -24.27 -21.64 -0.60
CA ALA A 118 -23.89 -22.97 -1.06
C ALA A 118 -22.63 -23.50 -0.34
N ILE A 119 -21.60 -22.65 -0.20
CA ILE A 119 -20.37 -23.00 0.53
C ILE A 119 -20.68 -23.31 2.00
N THR A 120 -21.47 -22.46 2.65
CA THR A 120 -21.84 -22.64 4.06
C THR A 120 -22.65 -23.91 4.27
N ALA A 121 -23.63 -24.19 3.41
CA ALA A 121 -24.41 -25.43 3.45
C ALA A 121 -23.53 -26.68 3.22
N GLY A 122 -22.46 -26.55 2.42
CA GLY A 122 -21.45 -27.59 2.22
C GLY A 122 -20.46 -27.78 3.38
N GLY A 123 -20.65 -27.11 4.51
CA GLY A 123 -19.77 -27.23 5.69
C GLY A 123 -18.74 -26.09 5.83
N GLY A 124 -18.70 -25.15 4.89
CA GLY A 124 -17.80 -24.00 4.89
C GLY A 124 -16.52 -24.21 4.10
N VAL A 125 -15.73 -23.14 3.96
CA VAL A 125 -14.46 -23.15 3.23
C VAL A 125 -13.26 -23.17 4.17
N THR A 126 -12.31 -24.08 3.93
CA THR A 126 -11.05 -24.16 4.68
C THR A 126 -10.00 -23.27 4.04
N THR A 127 -9.39 -22.37 4.82
CA THR A 127 -8.38 -21.41 4.33
C THR A 127 -7.13 -21.41 5.21
N ARG A 128 -5.96 -21.17 4.63
CA ARG A 128 -4.66 -21.09 5.34
C ARG A 128 -3.79 -19.98 4.74
N ILE A 129 -3.03 -19.28 5.56
CA ILE A 129 -2.13 -18.21 5.12
C ILE A 129 -0.70 -18.77 5.06
N LYS A 130 -0.13 -18.92 3.87
CA LYS A 130 1.25 -19.44 3.71
C LYS A 130 2.33 -18.40 4.01
N THR A 131 2.06 -17.14 3.71
CA THR A 131 3.04 -16.05 3.86
C THR A 131 2.27 -14.73 3.92
N ARG A 132 2.64 -13.87 4.86
CA ARG A 132 2.25 -12.46 4.94
C ARG A 132 3.49 -11.62 4.69
N CYS A 133 3.49 -10.84 3.60
CA CYS A 133 4.65 -10.02 3.25
C CYS A 133 4.26 -8.96 2.21
N MET A 134 4.53 -7.70 2.51
CA MET A 134 4.49 -6.61 1.54
C MET A 134 5.89 -6.38 0.98
N VAL A 135 6.01 -6.25 -0.34
CA VAL A 135 7.29 -6.25 -1.05
C VAL A 135 7.55 -4.93 -1.79
N ARG A 136 8.79 -4.45 -1.76
CA ARG A 136 9.31 -3.41 -2.65
C ARG A 136 10.58 -3.91 -3.32
N ALA A 137 10.71 -3.66 -4.63
CA ALA A 137 11.82 -4.17 -5.42
C ALA A 137 12.54 -3.04 -6.17
N PRO A 138 13.43 -2.27 -5.52
CA PRO A 138 14.34 -1.37 -6.21
C PRO A 138 15.26 -2.11 -7.19
N VAL A 139 15.75 -1.36 -8.17
CA VAL A 139 16.65 -1.85 -9.23
C VAL A 139 17.93 -1.04 -9.23
N PHE A 140 19.06 -1.74 -9.15
CA PHE A 140 20.40 -1.18 -9.28
C PHE A 140 20.87 -1.42 -10.72
N ILE A 141 21.29 -0.36 -11.42
CA ILE A 141 21.72 -0.42 -12.81
C ILE A 141 23.21 -0.12 -12.87
N PHE A 142 23.97 -1.00 -13.50
CA PHE A 142 25.43 -0.93 -13.65
C PHE A 142 25.82 -0.65 -15.09
N ASP A 143 27.05 -0.17 -15.29
CA ASP A 143 27.55 0.16 -16.63
C ASP A 143 27.80 -1.10 -17.49
N ASN A 144 28.17 -2.21 -16.87
CA ASN A 144 28.41 -3.49 -17.54
C ASN A 144 27.88 -4.69 -16.70
N ILE A 145 27.87 -5.88 -17.32
CA ILE A 145 27.30 -7.10 -16.71
C ILE A 145 28.23 -7.70 -15.62
N ALA A 146 29.54 -7.48 -15.73
CA ALA A 146 30.51 -7.96 -14.74
C ALA A 146 30.31 -7.23 -13.40
N ASP A 147 30.20 -5.90 -13.43
CA ASP A 147 29.91 -5.08 -12.24
C ASP A 147 28.59 -5.50 -11.58
N ALA A 148 27.55 -5.75 -12.39
CA ALA A 148 26.26 -6.21 -11.90
C ALA A 148 26.36 -7.60 -11.24
N ASN A 149 27.18 -8.50 -11.80
CA ASN A 149 27.40 -9.84 -11.25
C ASN A 149 28.22 -9.81 -9.95
N ASP A 150 29.21 -8.93 -9.85
CA ASP A 150 29.98 -8.73 -8.62
C ASP A 150 29.09 -8.19 -7.50
N PHE A 151 28.24 -7.21 -7.81
CA PHE A 151 27.24 -6.71 -6.87
C PHE A 151 26.19 -7.78 -6.51
N TYR A 152 25.70 -8.55 -7.48
CA TYR A 152 24.76 -9.65 -7.25
C TYR A 152 25.33 -10.68 -6.26
N ARG A 153 26.59 -11.06 -6.44
CA ARG A 153 27.30 -12.01 -5.56
C ARG A 153 27.49 -11.42 -4.17
N TRP A 154 27.96 -10.18 -4.08
CA TRP A 154 28.10 -9.48 -2.80
C TRP A 154 26.78 -9.37 -2.05
N ALA A 155 25.70 -8.99 -2.74
CA ALA A 155 24.37 -8.89 -2.16
C ALA A 155 23.80 -10.25 -1.73
N HIS A 156 24.23 -11.36 -2.34
CA HIS A 156 23.83 -12.72 -1.94
C HIS A 156 24.57 -13.27 -0.71
N GLN A 157 25.67 -12.64 -0.27
CA GLN A 157 26.42 -13.12 0.90
C GLN A 157 25.56 -13.06 2.16
N ALA A 158 25.66 -14.09 3.00
CA ALA A 158 24.90 -14.18 4.25
C ALA A 158 25.17 -12.98 5.16
N ASP A 159 26.42 -12.53 5.26
CA ASP A 159 26.81 -11.38 6.09
C ASP A 159 26.21 -10.07 5.56
N THR A 160 26.19 -9.87 4.24
CA THR A 160 25.55 -8.71 3.61
C THR A 160 24.04 -8.72 3.88
N GLN A 161 23.39 -9.86 3.68
CA GLN A 161 21.97 -10.03 3.94
C GLN A 161 21.62 -9.78 5.41
N ALA A 162 22.41 -10.31 6.34
CA ALA A 162 22.24 -10.09 7.77
C ALA A 162 22.42 -8.62 8.15
N ALA A 163 23.45 -7.95 7.63
CA ALA A 163 23.72 -6.55 7.94
C ALA A 163 22.65 -5.60 7.37
N VAL A 164 22.09 -5.91 6.20
CA VAL A 164 20.94 -5.18 5.66
C VAL A 164 19.73 -5.38 6.56
N LYS A 165 19.39 -6.62 6.95
CA LYS A 165 18.28 -6.89 7.87
C LYS A 165 18.44 -6.17 9.21
N ASP A 166 19.64 -6.20 9.80
CA ASP A 166 19.96 -5.49 11.04
C ASP A 166 19.74 -3.97 10.88
N THR A 167 20.15 -3.39 9.74
CA THR A 167 19.87 -1.99 9.42
C THR A 167 18.36 -1.70 9.39
N LEU A 168 17.56 -2.61 8.81
CA LEU A 168 16.10 -2.47 8.79
C LEU A 168 15.49 -2.58 10.19
N HIS A 169 15.89 -3.58 10.99
CA HIS A 169 15.36 -3.82 12.33
C HIS A 169 15.68 -2.68 13.31
N LYS A 170 16.86 -2.05 13.17
CA LYS A 170 17.24 -0.87 13.97
C LYS A 170 16.42 0.37 13.66
N ASN A 171 15.95 0.52 12.43
CA ASN A 171 15.28 1.75 11.97
C ASN A 171 13.76 1.62 11.82
N ILE A 172 13.22 0.40 11.82
CA ILE A 172 11.80 0.12 11.67
C ILE A 172 11.34 -0.74 12.84
N GLY A 173 10.54 -0.14 13.72
CA GLY A 173 9.97 -0.83 14.87
C GLY A 173 9.10 -2.03 14.48
N HIS A 174 9.08 -3.02 15.37
CA HIS A 174 8.28 -4.25 15.27
C HIS A 174 8.60 -5.15 14.08
N LEU A 175 9.75 -5.00 13.43
CA LEU A 175 10.28 -6.00 12.52
C LEU A 175 11.11 -7.02 13.30
N THR A 176 10.84 -8.30 13.05
CA THR A 176 11.68 -9.42 13.48
C THR A 176 12.32 -10.07 12.25
N GLU A 177 13.24 -11.01 12.48
CA GLU A 177 13.93 -11.69 11.39
C GLU A 177 12.97 -12.50 10.49
N GLU A 178 12.01 -13.19 11.09
CA GLU A 178 10.92 -13.91 10.40
C GLU A 178 10.05 -12.98 9.53
N HIS A 179 9.94 -11.71 9.93
CA HIS A 179 9.18 -10.69 9.23
C HIS A 179 9.95 -10.02 8.09
N THR A 180 11.24 -10.35 7.87
CA THR A 180 12.06 -9.64 6.87
C THR A 180 12.65 -10.61 5.85
N ARG A 181 12.28 -10.41 4.59
CA ARG A 181 12.74 -11.21 3.46
C ARG A 181 13.52 -10.33 2.50
N LEU A 182 14.63 -10.85 2.02
CA LEU A 182 15.43 -10.22 0.97
C LEU A 182 15.62 -11.25 -0.13
N ARG A 183 15.36 -10.85 -1.37
CA ARG A 183 15.60 -11.67 -2.56
C ARG A 183 16.35 -10.84 -3.57
N VAL A 184 17.43 -11.38 -4.10
CA VAL A 184 18.27 -10.70 -5.08
C VAL A 184 18.13 -11.47 -6.40
N PHE A 185 17.94 -10.77 -7.49
CA PHE A 185 17.81 -11.34 -8.83
C PHE A 185 18.48 -10.42 -9.83
N GLN A 186 19.29 -10.98 -10.73
CA GLN A 186 19.96 -10.22 -11.79
C GLN A 186 19.28 -10.44 -13.14
N THR A 187 19.19 -9.39 -13.93
CA THR A 187 18.82 -9.43 -15.34
C THR A 187 19.74 -8.49 -16.11
N ASP A 188 20.63 -9.04 -16.93
CA ASP A 188 21.67 -8.27 -17.64
C ASP A 188 22.47 -7.38 -16.66
N ARG A 189 22.59 -6.08 -16.92
CA ARG A 189 23.30 -5.10 -16.07
C ARG A 189 22.43 -4.54 -14.93
N LYS A 190 21.31 -5.18 -14.64
CA LYS A 190 20.35 -4.75 -13.61
C LYS A 190 20.28 -5.79 -12.51
N VAL A 191 20.39 -5.35 -11.26
CA VAL A 191 20.18 -6.19 -10.08
C VAL A 191 18.94 -5.69 -9.35
N HIS A 192 17.92 -6.54 -9.32
CA HIS A 192 16.68 -6.34 -8.59
C HIS A 192 16.84 -6.89 -7.18
N ILE A 193 16.52 -6.09 -6.18
CA ILE A 193 16.53 -6.55 -4.80
C ILE A 193 15.16 -6.30 -4.20
N SER A 194 14.44 -7.39 -3.94
CA SER A 194 13.15 -7.36 -3.28
C SER A 194 13.33 -7.40 -1.78
N VAL A 195 12.95 -6.31 -1.11
CA VAL A 195 12.75 -6.28 0.34
C VAL A 195 11.29 -6.53 0.64
N GLY A 196 11.05 -7.55 1.44
CA GLY A 196 9.75 -7.94 1.93
C GLY A 196 9.68 -7.76 3.44
N ILE A 197 8.62 -7.11 3.91
CA ILE A 197 8.35 -6.97 5.34
C ILE A 197 6.94 -7.47 5.69
N ASP A 198 6.78 -8.08 6.86
CA ASP A 198 5.46 -8.25 7.46
C ASP A 198 5.02 -6.90 8.07
N SER A 199 3.97 -6.32 7.49
CA SER A 199 3.38 -5.07 7.96
C SER A 199 2.28 -5.28 9.01
N GLN A 200 2.08 -6.52 9.47
CA GLN A 200 1.05 -6.94 10.40
C GLN A 200 -0.34 -6.60 9.86
N ASP A 201 -1.07 -5.70 10.52
CA ASP A 201 -2.43 -5.32 10.13
C ASP A 201 -2.46 -4.15 9.14
N ALA A 202 -1.35 -3.44 8.95
CA ALA A 202 -1.25 -2.41 7.93
C ALA A 202 -1.07 -3.05 6.54
N ALA A 203 -1.60 -2.41 5.50
CA ALA A 203 -1.29 -2.79 4.12
C ALA A 203 0.21 -2.68 3.78
N GLY A 204 0.96 -1.82 4.49
CA GLY A 204 2.43 -1.89 4.50
C GLY A 204 3.19 -1.10 3.42
N GLN A 205 2.51 -0.45 2.47
CA GLN A 205 3.14 0.24 1.34
C GLN A 205 4.19 1.29 1.77
N ASN A 206 3.84 2.17 2.72
CA ASN A 206 4.77 3.19 3.22
C ASN A 206 5.95 2.58 3.99
N LYS A 207 5.66 1.58 4.83
CA LYS A 207 6.68 0.90 5.64
C LYS A 207 7.69 0.17 4.75
N VAL A 208 7.24 -0.56 3.73
CA VAL A 208 8.14 -1.27 2.80
C VAL A 208 8.91 -0.32 1.88
N THR A 209 8.31 0.83 1.55
CA THR A 209 9.00 1.87 0.77
C THR A 209 10.15 2.47 1.58
N TYR A 210 9.93 2.75 2.87
CA TYR A 210 10.97 3.19 3.78
C TYR A 210 12.06 2.12 3.96
N ALA A 211 11.68 0.85 4.10
CA ALA A 211 12.63 -0.27 4.15
C ALA A 211 13.49 -0.35 2.87
N GLY A 212 12.86 -0.18 1.70
CA GLY A 212 13.57 -0.13 0.41
C GLY A 212 14.59 1.01 0.36
N ASP A 213 14.23 2.20 0.86
CA ASP A 213 15.15 3.34 0.93
C ASP A 213 16.35 3.08 1.86
N LEU A 214 16.12 2.55 3.06
CA LEU A 214 17.19 2.18 4.00
C LEU A 214 18.13 1.12 3.41
N MET A 215 17.58 0.07 2.80
CA MET A 215 18.35 -0.95 2.12
C MET A 215 19.21 -0.34 0.99
N MET A 216 18.61 0.51 0.15
CA MET A 216 19.35 1.19 -0.92
C MET A 216 20.45 2.11 -0.40
N ARG A 217 20.26 2.75 0.77
CA ARG A 217 21.30 3.57 1.41
C ARG A 217 22.46 2.71 1.94
N TYR A 218 22.15 1.53 2.48
CA TYR A 218 23.18 0.58 2.94
C TYR A 218 24.00 -0.01 1.79
N MET A 219 23.35 -0.33 0.68
CA MET A 219 23.96 -1.03 -0.46
C MET A 219 24.74 -0.12 -1.43
N LYS A 220 24.96 1.13 -1.04
CA LYS A 220 25.77 2.11 -1.76
C LYS A 220 27.14 2.25 -1.13
#